data_AF-A0A2V2U579-F1
#
_entry.id   AF-A0A2V2U579-F1
#
_cell.length_a   1.000
_cell.length_b   1.000
_cell.length_c   1.000
_cell.angle_alpha   90.00
_cell.angle_beta   90.00
_cell.angle_gamma   90.00
#
_symmetry.space_group_name_H-M   'P 1'
#
loop_
_entity.id
_entity.type
_entity.pdbx_description
1 polymer ?
#
loop_
_entity_poly.entity_id
_entity_poly.type
_entity_poly.pdbx_seq_one_letter_code
_entity_poly.pdbx_strand_id
1 'polypeptide(L)' 'MGRTIPSFRIASVIEEKEWKSFRNSVDKSDRKIFDQMFSITHLYNSASSNTAKPVRIQPNSQLIESR' A
#
# COMPACT_ATOMS: atom_id res chain seq x y z
N MET A 1 21.58 7.76 -16.49
CA MET A 1 20.86 6.98 -15.45
C MET A 1 19.39 7.38 -15.49
N GLY A 2 18.51 6.53 -16.04
CA GLY A 2 17.07 6.83 -16.08
C GLY A 2 16.50 6.94 -14.67
N ARG A 3 15.64 7.94 -14.43
CA ARG A 3 14.98 8.12 -13.13
C ARG A 3 14.07 6.92 -12.89
N THR A 4 14.34 6.11 -11.87
CA THR A 4 13.45 5.02 -11.46
C THR A 4 12.14 5.62 -10.94
N ILE A 5 11.02 5.20 -11.50
CA ILE A 5 9.69 5.57 -10.97
C ILE A 5 9.50 4.80 -9.66
N PRO A 6 9.25 5.48 -8.53
CA PRO A 6 9.03 4.83 -7.25
C PRO A 6 7.76 3.97 -7.30
N SER A 7 7.76 2.85 -6.59
CA SER A 7 6.52 2.08 -6.38
C SER A 7 5.52 2.90 -5.57
N PHE A 8 4.23 2.61 -5.69
CA PHE A 8 3.17 3.30 -4.94
C PHE A 8 3.45 3.37 -3.44
N ARG A 9 4.05 2.32 -2.87
CA ARG A 9 4.45 2.28 -1.45
C ARG A 9 5.57 3.26 -1.10
N ILE A 10 6.52 3.47 -2.00
CA ILE A 10 7.62 4.43 -1.78
C ILE A 10 7.11 5.85 -2.00
N ALA A 11 6.31 6.05 -3.05
CA ALA A 11 5.72 7.34 -3.37
C ALA A 11 4.82 7.86 -2.22
N SER A 12 3.99 7.01 -1.63
CA SER A 12 3.10 7.42 -0.52
C SER A 12 3.84 7.86 0.73
N VAL A 13 4.99 7.24 1.04
CA VAL A 13 5.83 7.64 2.19
C VAL A 13 6.52 8.98 1.94
N ILE A 14 6.92 9.25 0.69
CA ILE A 14 7.50 10.54 0.31
C ILE A 14 6.43 11.63 0.43
N GLU A 15 5.25 11.39 -0.14
CA GLU A 15 4.12 12.31 -0.08
C GLU A 15 3.72 12.62 1.37
N GLU A 16 3.56 11.62 2.22
CA GLU A 16 3.21 11.83 3.64
C GLU A 16 4.22 12.73 4.38
N LYS A 17 5.51 12.63 4.03
CA LYS A 17 6.56 13.51 4.58
C LYS A 17 6.43 14.95 4.11
N GLU A 18 6.14 15.16 2.82
CA GLU A 18 5.96 16.50 2.25
C GLU A 18 4.73 17.20 2.86
N TRP A 19 3.68 16.44 3.13
CA TRP A 19 2.45 16.95 3.71
C TRP A 19 2.52 17.20 5.24
N LYS A 20 3.64 16.87 5.90
CA LYS A 20 3.81 17.05 7.35
C LYS A 20 3.61 18.51 7.79
N SER A 21 4.08 19.47 7.00
CA SER A 21 3.89 20.90 7.28
C SER A 21 2.42 21.30 7.18
N PHE A 22 1.71 20.81 6.17
CA PHE A 22 0.27 21.03 6.01
C PHE A 22 -0.51 20.43 7.19
N ARG A 23 -0.23 19.18 7.54
CA ARG A 23 -0.83 18.51 8.70
C ARG A 23 -0.67 19.31 10.00
N ASN A 24 0.49 19.93 10.19
CA ASN A 24 0.75 20.77 11.37
C ASN A 24 -0.02 22.10 11.36
N SER A 25 -0.36 22.63 10.18
CA SER A 25 -1.24 23.80 10.05
C SER A 25 -2.73 23.49 10.22
N VAL A 26 -3.14 22.23 10.04
CA VAL A 26 -4.52 21.80 10.25
C VAL A 26 -4.87 21.79 11.75
N ASP A 27 -6.11 22.15 12.06
CA ASP A 27 -6.63 22.12 13.43
C ASP A 27 -6.56 20.71 14.03
N LYS A 28 -6.41 20.62 15.36
CA LYS A 28 -6.30 19.34 16.04
C LYS A 28 -7.54 18.46 15.84
N SER A 29 -8.74 19.04 15.70
CA SER A 29 -9.95 18.26 15.42
C SER A 29 -9.87 17.52 14.08
N ASP A 30 -9.28 18.17 13.08
CA ASP A 30 -9.34 17.73 11.69
C ASP A 30 -8.13 16.88 11.29
N ARG A 31 -7.03 16.96 12.07
CA ARG A 31 -5.86 16.08 11.90
C ARG A 31 -6.23 14.60 11.90
N LYS A 32 -7.25 14.20 12.66
CA LYS A 32 -7.71 12.81 12.68
C LYS A 32 -8.29 12.39 11.33
N ILE A 33 -9.05 13.26 10.68
CA ILE A 33 -9.62 13.02 9.34
C ILE A 33 -8.49 12.96 8.31
N PHE A 34 -7.53 13.86 8.41
CA PHE A 34 -6.34 13.87 7.57
C PHE A 34 -5.54 12.55 7.69
N ASP A 35 -5.29 12.07 8.90
CA ASP A 35 -4.59 10.79 9.15
C ASP A 35 -5.38 9.58 8.63
N GLN A 36 -6.72 9.64 8.72
CA GLN A 36 -7.59 8.61 8.16
C GLN A 36 -7.51 8.54 6.63
N MET A 37 -7.39 9.69 5.94
CA MET A 37 -7.21 9.71 4.48
C MET A 37 -5.95 8.94 4.07
N PHE A 38 -4.80 9.20 4.72
CA PHE A 38 -3.56 8.47 4.44
C PHE A 38 -3.67 6.98 4.77
N SER A 39 -4.39 6.63 5.85
CA SER A 39 -4.63 5.23 6.23
C SER A 39 -5.36 4.44 5.14
N ILE A 40 -6.35 5.04 4.48
CA ILE A 40 -7.07 4.43 3.35
C ILE A 40 -6.14 4.22 2.16
N THR A 41 -5.31 5.22 1.83
CA THR A 41 -4.32 5.12 0.74
C THR A 41 -3.33 3.99 0.99
N HIS A 42 -2.84 3.83 2.23
CA HIS A 42 -1.95 2.72 2.60
C HIS A 42 -2.61 1.35 2.43
N LEU A 43 -3.89 1.23 2.79
CA LEU A 43 -4.65 0.00 2.59
C LEU A 43 -4.76 -0.37 1.10
N TYR A 44 -5.10 0.61 0.26
CA TYR A 44 -5.22 0.40 -1.18
C TYR A 44 -3.87 0.03 -1.80
N ASN A 45 -2.80 0.74 -1.44
CA ASN A 45 -1.44 0.44 -1.89
C ASN A 45 -1.01 -0.99 -1.53
N SER A 46 -1.34 -1.45 -0.32
CA SER A 46 -1.08 -2.82 0.12
C SER A 46 -1.84 -3.84 -0.72
N ALA A 47 -3.15 -3.62 -0.93
CA ALA A 47 -3.99 -4.49 -1.74
C ALA A 47 -3.50 -4.58 -3.19
N SER A 48 -3.21 -3.44 -3.83
CA SER A 48 -2.67 -3.38 -5.19
C SER A 48 -1.30 -4.06 -5.32
N SER A 49 -0.45 -3.97 -4.30
CA SER A 49 0.83 -4.69 -4.32
C SER A 49 0.66 -6.20 -4.19
N ASN A 50 -0.40 -6.66 -3.52
CA ASN A 50 -0.69 -8.08 -3.33
C ASN A 50 -1.44 -8.70 -4.51
N THR A 51 -2.24 -7.94 -5.27
CA THR A 51 -2.91 -8.44 -6.48
C THR A 51 -1.91 -8.82 -7.58
N ALA A 52 -0.77 -8.13 -7.64
CA ALA A 52 0.32 -8.46 -8.57
C ALA A 52 1.13 -9.71 -8.15
N LYS A 53 0.84 -10.32 -6.99
CA LYS A 53 1.46 -11.55 -6.51
C LYS A 53 0.48 -12.70 -6.63
N PRO A 54 0.48 -13.47 -7.74
CA PRO A 54 -0.35 -14.65 -7.85
C PRO A 54 0.01 -15.62 -6.73
N VAL A 55 -0.95 -15.88 -5.83
CA VAL A 55 -0.82 -16.95 -4.85
C VAL A 55 -0.86 -18.26 -5.62
N ARG A 56 0.25 -18.99 -5.61
CA ARG A 56 0.28 -20.38 -6.08
C ARG A 56 -0.59 -21.20 -5.13
N ILE A 57 -1.86 -21.38 -5.49
CA ILE A 57 -2.66 -22.47 -4.93
C ILE A 57 -1.98 -23.72 -5.45
N GLN A 58 -1.15 -24.37 -4.63
CA GLN A 58 -0.55 -25.64 -5.03
C GLN A 58 -1.70 -26.59 -5.42
N PRO A 59 -1.65 -27.26 -6.59
CA PRO A 59 -2.55 -28.37 -6.82
C PRO A 59 -2.18 -29.41 -5.77
N ASN A 60 -3.13 -29.79 -4.92
CA ASN A 60 -2.95 -30.82 -3.91
C ASN A 60 -2.34 -32.05 -4.61
N SER A 61 -1.05 -32.29 -4.40
CA SER A 61 -0.30 -33.41 -4.97
C SER A 61 -0.73 -34.78 -4.40
N GLN A 62 -1.91 -34.85 -3.78
CA GLN A 62 -2.51 -36.06 -3.22
C GLN A 62 -3.57 -36.72 -4.12
N LEU A 63 -3.89 -36.16 -5.29
CA LEU A 63 -4.89 -36.73 -6.21
C LEU A 63 -4.31 -37.51 -7.40
N ILE A 64 -3.01 -37.82 -7.41
CA ILE A 64 -2.37 -38.57 -8.50
C ILE A 64 -1.89 -39.98 -8.07
N GLU A 65 -2.01 -40.37 -6.80
CA GLU A 65 -1.57 -41.69 -6.31
C GLU A 65 -2.68 -42.74 -6.13
N SER A 66 -3.89 -42.49 -6.63
CA SER A 66 -4.93 -43.55 -6.75
C SER A 66 -5.23 -43.84 -8.22
N ARG A 67 -4.29 -44.51 -8.89
CA ARG A 67 -4.55 -45.28 -10.12
C ARG A 67 -4.02 -46.69 -9.95
#